data_AF-A0A164STM7-F1
#
_entry.id   AF-A0A164STM7-F1
#
_cell.length_a   1.000
_cell.length_b   1.000
_cell.length_c   1.000
_cell.angle_alpha   90.00
_cell.angle_beta   90.00
_cell.angle_gamma   90.00
#
_symmetry.space_group_name_H-M   'P 1'
#
loop_
_entity.id
_entity.type
_entity.pdbx_description
1 polymer ?
#
loop_
_entity_poly.entity_id
_entity_poly.type
_entity_poly.pdbx_seq_one_letter_code
_entity_poly.pdbx_strand_id
1 'polypeptide(L)'
;ATFLSLEAAAEVERYIKSHSLPDDNGYILVEKSVGAPIDFKYSVSFFRIDGSIDSTTYILNANLQIEVPFKGWTSIGHITENLSSGAVTTGINLGIAKGSITFGLEKYENGQWLYATFALSVIGGKHIDKTVRLVQV
;
A
#
# COMPACT_ATOMS: atom_id res chain seq x y z
N ALA A 1 16.83 -32.81 -13.76
CA ALA A 1 16.29 -31.90 -12.73
C ALA A 1 17.44 -31.05 -12.23
N THR A 2 17.41 -29.74 -12.46
CA THR A 2 18.45 -28.83 -11.96
C THR A 2 18.08 -28.48 -10.53
N PHE A 3 18.85 -29.01 -9.57
CA PHE A 3 18.68 -28.68 -8.16
C PHE A 3 19.41 -27.36 -7.88
N LEU A 4 18.73 -26.39 -7.29
CA LEU A 4 19.36 -25.21 -6.73
C LEU A 4 20.26 -25.66 -5.56
N SER A 5 21.49 -25.13 -5.48
CA SER A 5 22.37 -25.42 -4.36
C SER A 5 21.76 -24.92 -3.04
N LEU A 6 22.17 -25.51 -1.92
CA LEU A 6 21.67 -25.16 -0.60
C LEU A 6 21.93 -23.66 -0.27
N GLU A 7 23.05 -23.09 -0.72
CA GLU A 7 23.29 -21.65 -0.62
C GLU A 7 22.29 -20.82 -1.42
N ALA A 8 21.97 -21.21 -2.66
CA ALA A 8 21.03 -20.48 -3.50
C ALA A 8 19.61 -20.50 -2.92
N ALA A 9 19.20 -21.63 -2.32
CA ALA A 9 17.92 -21.72 -1.62
C ALA A 9 17.88 -20.83 -0.37
N ALA A 10 18.96 -20.78 0.40
CA ALA A 10 19.04 -19.93 1.59
C ALA A 10 19.08 -18.43 1.24
N GLU A 11 19.75 -18.05 0.14
CA GLU A 11 19.76 -16.68 -0.40
C GLU A 11 18.34 -16.25 -0.80
N VAL A 12 17.64 -17.11 -1.54
CA VAL A 12 16.25 -16.90 -1.96
C VAL A 12 15.32 -16.81 -0.75
N GLU A 13 15.48 -17.66 0.26
CA GLU A 13 14.66 -17.61 1.47
C GLU A 13 14.90 -16.32 2.27
N ARG A 14 16.16 -15.87 2.38
CA ARG A 14 16.50 -14.60 3.06
C ARG A 14 15.91 -13.41 2.31
N TYR A 15 16.02 -13.42 0.99
CA TYR A 15 15.44 -12.40 0.11
C TYR A 15 13.91 -12.38 0.20
N ILE A 16 13.27 -13.54 0.22
CA ILE A 16 11.81 -13.66 0.38
C ILE A 16 11.37 -13.14 1.74
N LYS A 17 12.09 -13.48 2.82
CA LYS A 17 11.79 -13.00 4.18
C LYS A 17 12.02 -11.50 4.37
N SER A 18 13.00 -10.91 3.69
CA SER A 18 13.19 -9.46 3.76
C SER A 18 12.17 -8.67 2.93
N HIS A 19 11.48 -9.33 2.01
CA HIS A 19 10.47 -8.73 1.12
C HIS A 19 9.05 -9.29 1.35
N SER A 20 8.85 -10.07 2.42
CA SER A 20 7.53 -10.55 2.82
C SER A 20 6.76 -9.45 3.53
N LEU A 21 5.50 -9.23 3.12
CA LEU A 21 4.62 -8.28 3.79
C LEU A 21 4.30 -8.78 5.21
N PRO A 22 4.25 -7.90 6.23
CA PRO A 22 4.11 -8.28 7.64
C PRO A 22 2.77 -8.93 8.01
N ASP A 23 1.75 -8.84 7.14
CA ASP A 23 0.37 -9.30 7.41
C ASP A 23 -0.06 -10.51 6.54
N ASP A 24 0.86 -11.42 6.19
CA ASP A 24 0.59 -12.68 5.45
C ASP A 24 -0.05 -12.54 4.05
N ASN A 25 -0.06 -11.34 3.43
CA ASN A 25 -0.77 -11.05 2.18
C ASN A 25 0.11 -10.96 0.91
N GLY A 26 1.24 -11.67 0.87
CA GLY A 26 1.97 -11.93 -0.38
C GLY A 26 3.44 -11.47 -0.40
N TYR A 27 4.10 -11.78 -1.53
CA TYR A 27 5.49 -11.43 -1.82
C TYR A 27 5.54 -10.37 -2.93
N ILE A 28 6.39 -9.35 -2.79
CA ILE A 28 6.69 -8.42 -3.88
C ILE A 28 7.97 -8.90 -4.58
N LEU A 29 7.81 -9.37 -5.82
CA LEU A 29 8.91 -9.67 -6.74
C LEU A 29 8.83 -8.63 -7.86
N VAL A 30 9.64 -7.56 -7.77
CA VAL A 30 9.89 -6.69 -8.92
C VAL A 30 11.33 -6.19 -8.89
N GLU A 31 12.19 -6.78 -9.71
CA GLU A 31 13.44 -6.13 -10.13
C GLU A 31 13.05 -4.83 -10.87
N LYS A 32 13.24 -3.69 -10.21
CA LYS A 32 13.08 -2.37 -10.81
C LYS A 32 14.41 -1.64 -10.78
N SER A 33 14.68 -0.88 -11.83
CA SER A 33 15.84 0.00 -11.92
C SER A 33 15.95 0.90 -10.68
N VAL A 34 17.17 1.10 -10.18
CA VAL A 34 17.45 2.01 -9.06
C VAL A 34 16.87 3.39 -9.38
N GLY A 35 15.99 3.90 -8.50
CA GLY A 35 15.32 5.20 -8.65
C GLY A 35 13.93 5.18 -9.30
N ALA A 36 13.40 4.01 -9.70
CA ALA A 36 12.01 3.91 -10.13
C ALA A 36 11.04 3.93 -8.93
N PRO A 37 9.85 4.55 -9.04
CA PRO A 37 8.82 4.46 -8.01
C PRO A 37 8.47 3.02 -7.66
N ILE A 38 8.36 2.76 -6.35
CA ILE A 38 7.94 1.48 -5.78
C ILE A 38 6.42 1.41 -5.89
N ASP A 39 5.91 0.48 -6.69
CA ASP A 39 4.47 0.29 -6.83
C ASP A 39 3.95 -0.54 -5.66
N PHE A 40 2.75 -0.21 -5.19
CA PHE A 40 2.06 -0.99 -4.18
C PHE A 40 0.58 -1.11 -4.51
N LYS A 41 -0.01 -2.22 -4.06
CA LYS A 41 -1.44 -2.46 -4.15
C LYS A 41 -1.94 -2.94 -2.81
N TYR A 42 -3.05 -2.38 -2.38
CA TYR A 42 -3.74 -2.81 -1.17
C TYR A 42 -5.20 -3.02 -1.49
N SER A 43 -5.78 -4.12 -1.02
CA SER A 43 -7.20 -4.40 -1.25
C SER A 43 -7.79 -5.14 -0.06
N VAL A 44 -9.02 -4.78 0.27
CA VAL A 44 -9.85 -5.45 1.27
C VAL A 44 -11.29 -5.36 0.80
N SER A 45 -11.95 -6.49 0.57
CA SER A 45 -13.37 -6.65 0.17
C SER A 45 -13.96 -5.52 -0.70
N PHE A 46 -14.31 -4.38 -0.10
CA PHE A 46 -14.98 -3.25 -0.71
C PHE A 46 -14.10 -2.01 -0.99
N PHE A 47 -12.81 -2.05 -0.69
CA PHE A 47 -11.88 -0.93 -0.83
C PHE A 47 -10.54 -1.39 -1.38
N ARG A 48 -9.93 -0.58 -2.25
CA ARG A 48 -8.58 -0.82 -2.74
C ARG A 48 -7.83 0.47 -3.04
N ILE A 49 -6.51 0.34 -3.06
CA ILE A 49 -5.55 1.38 -3.41
C ILE A 49 -4.60 0.80 -4.44
N ASP A 50 -4.43 1.52 -5.53
CA ASP A 50 -3.36 1.31 -6.48
C ASP A 50 -2.47 2.54 -6.42
N GLY A 51 -1.19 2.38 -6.08
CA GLY A 51 -0.30 3.51 -5.92
C GLY A 51 1.16 3.20 -6.17
N SER A 52 1.96 4.26 -6.11
CA SER A 52 3.40 4.22 -6.18
C SER A 52 4.02 5.28 -5.27
N ILE A 53 5.23 5.03 -4.78
CA ILE A 53 6.00 5.99 -4.00
C ILE A 53 7.44 6.04 -4.50
N ASP A 54 7.96 7.25 -4.69
CA ASP A 54 9.37 7.46 -4.96
C ASP A 54 10.17 7.39 -3.64
N SER A 55 11.11 6.46 -3.55
CA SER A 55 11.91 6.25 -2.34
C SER A 55 12.97 7.33 -2.08
N THR A 56 13.23 8.20 -3.06
CA THR A 56 14.17 9.31 -2.94
C THR A 56 13.45 10.61 -2.58
N THR A 57 12.35 10.91 -3.27
CA THR A 57 11.61 12.18 -3.10
C THR A 57 10.44 12.07 -2.12
N TYR A 58 10.04 10.86 -1.75
CA TYR A 58 8.86 10.54 -0.92
C TYR A 58 7.54 11.07 -1.50
N ILE A 59 7.49 11.24 -2.82
CA ILE A 59 6.27 11.59 -3.53
C ILE A 59 5.42 10.34 -3.67
N LEU A 60 4.28 10.34 -2.98
CA LEU A 60 3.23 9.34 -3.07
C LEU A 60 2.27 9.69 -4.20
N ASN A 61 1.90 8.69 -5.01
CA ASN A 61 0.76 8.75 -5.93
C ASN A 61 -0.17 7.58 -5.61
N ALA A 62 -1.42 7.85 -5.22
CA ALA A 62 -2.37 6.81 -4.85
C ALA A 62 -3.75 7.08 -5.44
N ASN A 63 -4.33 6.08 -6.11
CA ASN A 63 -5.71 6.08 -6.57
C ASN A 63 -6.56 5.22 -5.63
N LEU A 64 -7.64 5.80 -5.12
CA LEU A 64 -8.52 5.19 -4.13
C LEU A 64 -9.80 4.73 -4.80
N GLN A 65 -10.20 3.49 -4.55
CA GLN A 65 -11.40 2.92 -5.17
C GLN A 65 -12.21 2.11 -4.17
N ILE A 66 -13.53 2.12 -4.34
CA ILE A 66 -14.45 1.26 -3.60
C ILE A 66 -15.28 0.41 -4.56
N GLU A 67 -15.77 -0.71 -4.06
CA GLU A 67 -16.75 -1.52 -4.78
C GLU A 67 -18.17 -0.99 -4.53
N VAL A 68 -18.83 -0.52 -5.58
CA VAL A 68 -20.22 -0.07 -5.53
C VAL A 68 -21.12 -1.14 -6.15
N PRO A 69 -22.20 -1.58 -5.47
CA PRO A 69 -23.16 -2.52 -6.04
C PRO A 69 -23.63 -2.06 -7.43
N PHE A 70 -23.71 -2.99 -8.39
CA PHE A 70 -24.13 -2.78 -9.79
C PHE A 70 -23.20 -1.92 -10.67
N LYS A 71 -22.26 -1.16 -10.09
CA LYS A 71 -21.29 -0.34 -10.84
C LYS A 71 -19.87 -0.91 -10.84
N GLY A 72 -19.53 -1.70 -9.83
CA GLY A 72 -18.18 -2.25 -9.64
C GLY A 72 -17.21 -1.23 -9.02
N TRP A 73 -15.92 -1.42 -9.27
CA TRP A 73 -14.86 -0.58 -8.72
C TRP A 73 -14.96 0.87 -9.23
N THR A 74 -15.23 1.79 -8.31
CA THR A 74 -15.42 3.21 -8.57
C THR A 74 -14.34 4.02 -7.86
N SER A 75 -13.66 4.92 -8.57
CA SER A 75 -12.70 5.84 -7.95
C SER A 75 -13.41 6.84 -7.04
N ILE A 76 -12.85 7.03 -5.86
CA ILE A 76 -13.33 7.97 -4.83
C ILE A 76 -12.31 9.06 -4.52
N GLY A 77 -11.15 9.03 -5.15
CA GLY A 77 -10.12 10.04 -4.96
C GLY A 77 -8.78 9.64 -5.57
N HIS A 78 -7.96 10.65 -5.82
CA HIS A 78 -6.57 10.51 -6.18
C HIS A 78 -5.74 11.42 -5.28
N ILE A 79 -4.60 10.93 -4.81
CA ILE A 79 -3.70 11.62 -3.88
C ILE A 79 -2.33 11.67 -4.53
N THR A 80 -1.76 12.88 -4.60
CA THR A 80 -0.37 13.12 -4.99
C THR A 80 0.26 14.05 -3.98
N GLU A 81 1.09 13.50 -3.09
CA GLU A 81 1.55 14.23 -1.89
C GLU A 81 3.01 13.89 -1.58
N ASN A 82 3.73 14.84 -0.99
CA ASN A 82 5.10 14.63 -0.53
C ASN A 82 5.10 14.31 0.97
N LEU A 83 5.57 13.12 1.35
CA LEU A 83 5.57 12.63 2.73
C LEU A 83 6.84 13.00 3.52
N SER A 84 7.77 13.75 2.94
CA SER A 84 9.03 14.16 3.60
C SER A 84 8.82 15.08 4.80
N SER A 85 7.71 15.83 4.83
CA SER A 85 7.35 16.75 5.91
C SER A 85 6.47 16.11 6.99
N GLY A 86 6.03 14.87 6.79
CA GLY A 86 5.20 14.12 7.73
C GLY A 86 4.03 13.42 7.07
N ALA A 87 3.10 12.95 7.92
CA ALA A 87 1.89 12.27 7.47
C ALA A 87 0.89 13.26 6.85
N VAL A 88 0.26 12.86 5.76
CA VAL A 88 -0.76 13.65 5.05
C VAL A 88 -2.11 12.98 5.19
N THR A 89 -3.12 13.76 5.57
CA THR A 89 -4.49 13.27 5.74
C THR A 89 -5.40 13.89 4.69
N THR A 90 -6.13 13.04 3.96
CA THR A 90 -7.12 13.43 2.96
C THR A 90 -8.52 13.05 3.44
N GLY A 91 -9.41 14.04 3.50
CA GLY A 91 -10.83 13.82 3.77
C GLY A 91 -11.58 13.37 2.51
N ILE A 92 -12.47 12.40 2.67
CA ILE A 92 -13.37 11.92 1.62
C ILE A 92 -14.80 12.24 2.05
N ASN A 93 -15.55 12.93 1.20
CA ASN A 93 -16.95 13.28 1.46
C ASN A 93 -17.80 13.12 0.19
N LEU A 94 -18.02 11.88 -0.21
CA LEU A 94 -18.87 11.50 -1.33
C LEU A 94 -20.15 10.83 -0.81
N GLY A 95 -21.20 10.82 -1.64
CA GLY A 95 -22.44 10.11 -1.29
C GLY A 95 -22.24 8.59 -1.07
N ILE A 96 -21.19 8.03 -1.68
CA ILE A 96 -20.86 6.59 -1.64
C ILE A 96 -19.74 6.24 -0.66
N ALA A 97 -18.96 7.22 -0.19
CA ALA A 97 -17.87 7.03 0.76
C ALA A 97 -17.60 8.31 1.55
N LYS A 98 -17.41 8.20 2.86
CA LYS A 98 -17.10 9.32 3.76
C LYS A 98 -16.04 8.94 4.78
N GLY A 99 -15.23 9.90 5.21
CA GLY A 99 -14.23 9.71 6.26
C GLY A 99 -12.88 10.29 5.87
N SER A 100 -11.78 9.65 6.25
CA SER A 100 -10.44 10.10 5.92
C SER A 100 -9.47 8.94 5.69
N ILE A 101 -8.41 9.23 4.95
CA ILE A 101 -7.22 8.38 4.84
C ILE A 101 -6.01 9.23 5.19
N THR A 102 -5.13 8.69 6.02
CA THR A 102 -3.84 9.28 6.34
C THR A 102 -2.73 8.40 5.78
N PHE A 103 -1.82 8.97 5.00
CA PHE A 103 -0.59 8.31 4.56
C PHE A 103 0.60 8.91 5.30
N GLY A 104 1.58 8.08 5.64
CA GLY A 104 2.82 8.55 6.23
C GLY A 104 3.93 7.53 6.11
N LEU A 105 5.11 7.95 6.56
CA LEU A 105 6.28 7.09 6.67
C LEU A 105 6.52 6.79 8.15
N GLU A 106 6.73 5.53 8.48
CA GLU A 106 7.12 5.11 9.82
C GLU A 106 8.37 4.24 9.79
N LYS A 107 9.16 4.27 10.86
CA LYS A 107 10.24 3.30 11.06
C LYS A 107 9.64 2.07 11.74
N TYR A 108 9.75 0.92 11.09
CA TYR A 108 9.30 -0.35 11.62
C TYR A 108 10.37 -1.42 11.35
N GLU A 109 10.80 -2.09 12.42
CA GLU A 109 11.97 -2.98 12.42
C GLU A 109 13.21 -2.32 11.78
N ASN A 110 13.76 -2.93 10.73
CA ASN A 110 14.98 -2.48 10.04
C ASN A 110 14.68 -1.66 8.77
N GLY A 111 13.44 -1.18 8.60
CA GLY A 111 12.98 -0.49 7.39
C GLY A 111 12.16 0.75 7.65
N GLN A 112 12.13 1.64 6.66
CA GLN A 112 11.12 2.69 6.58
C GLN A 112 9.94 2.17 5.76
N TRP A 113 8.73 2.36 6.26
CA TRP A 113 7.52 1.82 5.66
C TRP A 113 6.53 2.94 5.34
N LEU A 114 5.95 2.87 4.15
CA LEU A 114 4.72 3.58 3.84
C LEU A 114 3.60 2.90 4.61
N TYR A 115 2.94 3.63 5.50
CA TYR A 115 1.72 3.20 6.16
C TYR A 115 0.53 4.01 5.69
N ALA A 116 -0.66 3.43 5.84
CA ALA A 116 -1.92 4.12 5.68
C ALA A 116 -2.88 3.81 6.83
N THR A 117 -3.47 4.86 7.39
CA THR A 117 -4.57 4.77 8.35
C THR A 117 -5.87 5.10 7.63
N PHE A 118 -6.81 4.18 7.69
CA PHE A 118 -8.14 4.35 7.10
C PHE A 118 -9.13 4.60 8.22
N ALA A 119 -9.98 5.60 8.04
CA ALA A 119 -11.20 5.80 8.81
C ALA A 119 -12.32 6.12 7.82
N LEU A 120 -12.84 5.10 7.14
CA LEU A 120 -13.80 5.25 6.04
C LEU A 120 -15.08 4.46 6.27
N SER A 121 -16.19 5.10 5.94
CA SER A 121 -17.51 4.49 5.82
C SER A 121 -17.95 4.52 4.36
N VAL A 122 -18.45 3.40 3.87
CA VAL A 122 -18.85 3.20 2.47
C VAL A 122 -20.33 2.83 2.42
N ILE A 123 -20.98 3.12 1.28
CA ILE A 123 -22.37 2.74 1.02
C ILE A 123 -22.62 1.26 1.34
N GLY A 124 -23.79 0.97 1.92
CA GLY A 124 -24.14 -0.38 2.39
C GLY A 124 -23.64 -0.72 3.79
N GLY A 125 -23.24 0.29 4.59
CA GLY A 125 -22.87 0.11 6.01
C GLY A 125 -21.48 -0.48 6.25
N LYS A 126 -20.67 -0.61 5.19
CA LYS A 126 -19.30 -1.13 5.29
C LYS A 126 -18.39 -0.05 5.88
N HIS A 127 -17.51 -0.43 6.78
CA HIS A 127 -16.56 0.48 7.43
C HIS A 127 -15.17 -0.15 7.51
N ILE A 128 -14.15 0.70 7.44
CA ILE A 128 -12.75 0.35 7.65
C ILE A 128 -12.14 1.39 8.58
N ASP A 129 -11.66 0.91 9.73
CA ASP A 129 -10.95 1.69 10.73
C ASP A 129 -9.71 0.89 11.14
N LYS A 130 -8.58 1.13 10.47
CA LYS A 130 -7.31 0.44 10.75
C LYS A 130 -6.12 1.14 10.12
N THR A 131 -4.95 0.88 10.68
CA THR A 131 -3.65 1.22 10.10
C THR A 131 -3.02 -0.03 9.49
N VAL A 132 -2.43 0.12 8.30
CA VAL A 132 -1.71 -0.96 7.61
C VAL A 132 -0.37 -0.45 7.08
N ARG A 133 0.61 -1.34 6.99
CA ARG A 133 1.87 -1.10 6.28
C ARG A 133 1.70 -1.57 4.85
N LEU A 134 1.97 -0.68 3.90
CA LEU A 134 1.70 -0.89 2.48
C LEU A 134 2.92 -1.44 1.75
N VAL A 135 4.06 -0.78 1.93
CA VAL A 135 5.32 -1.16 1.28
C VAL A 135 6.52 -0.56 2.03
N GLN A 136 7.65 -1.25 1.99
CA GLN A 136 8.92 -0.72 2.46
C GLN A 136 9.48 0.28 1.43
N VAL A 137 9.93 1.45 1.89
CA VAL A 137 10.38 2.60 1.07
C VAL A 137 11.87 2.83 1.26
#